data_AF-A0A6J4V1F1-F1
#
_entry.id   AF-A0A6J4V1F1-F1
#
_cell.length_a   1.000
_cell.length_b   1.000
_cell.length_c   1.000
_cell.angle_alpha   90.00
_cell.angle_beta   90.00
_cell.angle_gamma   90.00
#
_symmetry.space_group_name_H-M   'P 1'
#
loop_
_entity.id
_entity.type
_entity.pdbx_description
1 polymer ?
#
loop_
_entity_poly.entity_id
_entity_poly.type
_entity_poly.pdbx_seq_one_letter_code
_entity_poly.pdbx_strand_id
1 'polypeptide(L)'
;MFKRLFITPTVVPLGMAAIIAVLVVAIGESLLANADPHATKDSILRPELWVAIVPALGLFAAAWVAAHRPAKADSLLEREVVIGDTPFFAAPPAPISVQVRNGPLGTIDDIGEGYTLYAQNGALARVVGIVPGSTENGRTFRGFMYANGLYGASEQLWIPFEAVFAVYPETKSAFLAIKGDETEHYGWSRMPDSMRRTPRPAALQ
;
A
#
# COMPACT_ATOMS: atom_id res chain seq x y z
N MET A 1 20.43 -11.87 -27.04
CA MET A 1 19.61 -11.64 -25.82
C MET A 1 19.33 -10.15 -25.52
N PHE A 2 20.00 -9.18 -26.16
CA PHE A 2 19.81 -7.73 -25.94
C PHE A 2 18.59 -7.09 -26.66
N LYS A 3 17.98 -7.74 -27.65
CA LYS A 3 16.89 -7.13 -28.45
C LYS A 3 15.53 -7.08 -27.77
N ARG A 4 15.23 -7.89 -26.75
CA ARG A 4 13.87 -7.95 -26.15
C ARG A 4 13.67 -7.06 -24.91
N LEU A 5 14.74 -6.52 -24.33
CA LEU A 5 14.63 -5.68 -23.12
C LEU A 5 14.48 -4.18 -23.43
N PHE A 6 14.98 -3.71 -24.58
CA PHE A 6 14.95 -2.29 -24.96
C PHE A 6 13.92 -1.94 -26.03
N ILE A 7 13.46 -2.91 -26.83
CA ILE A 7 12.47 -2.64 -27.88
C ILE A 7 11.10 -2.36 -27.24
N THR A 8 10.69 -3.11 -26.22
CA THR A 8 9.35 -2.99 -25.62
C THR A 8 9.11 -1.67 -24.86
N PRO A 9 10.00 -1.17 -23.98
CA PRO A 9 9.72 0.05 -23.21
C PRO A 9 9.73 1.33 -24.06
N THR A 10 10.41 1.34 -25.21
CA THR A 10 10.50 2.53 -26.08
C THR A 10 9.50 2.49 -27.25
N VAL A 11 9.18 1.30 -27.77
CA VAL A 11 8.23 1.15 -28.89
C VAL A 11 6.79 1.39 -28.45
N VAL A 12 6.41 0.98 -27.22
CA VAL A 12 5.06 1.21 -26.70
C VAL A 12 4.71 2.70 -26.59
N PRO A 13 5.52 3.58 -25.96
CA PRO A 13 5.21 5.01 -25.89
C PRO A 13 5.26 5.69 -27.27
N LEU A 14 6.18 5.29 -28.15
CA LEU A 14 6.26 5.82 -29.51
C LEU A 14 5.02 5.43 -30.34
N GLY A 15 4.56 4.18 -30.22
CA GLY A 15 3.34 3.70 -30.85
C GLY A 15 2.09 4.40 -30.32
N MET A 16 2.00 4.60 -29.00
CA MET A 16 0.92 5.34 -28.37
C MET A 16 0.88 6.80 -28.84
N ALA A 17 2.05 7.46 -28.93
CA ALA A 17 2.15 8.83 -29.44
C ALA A 17 1.69 8.92 -30.91
N ALA A 18 2.05 7.94 -31.74
CA ALA A 18 1.58 7.89 -33.13
C ALA A 18 0.05 7.70 -33.22
N ILE A 19 -0.53 6.83 -32.39
CA ILE A 19 -1.99 6.62 -32.33
C ILE A 19 -2.70 7.90 -31.89
N ILE A 20 -2.19 8.57 -30.86
CA ILE A 20 -2.75 9.84 -30.36
C ILE A 20 -2.67 10.92 -31.44
N ALA A 21 -1.54 11.04 -32.14
CA ALA A 21 -1.40 12.01 -33.23
C ALA A 21 -2.43 11.76 -34.35
N VAL A 22 -2.63 10.49 -34.74
CA VAL A 22 -3.66 10.11 -35.72
C VAL A 22 -5.06 10.45 -35.23
N LEU A 23 -5.38 10.17 -33.96
CA LEU A 23 -6.66 10.52 -33.36
C LEU A 23 -6.91 12.03 -33.33
N VAL A 24 -5.91 12.83 -32.94
CA VAL A 24 -6.01 14.29 -32.91
C VAL A 24 -6.25 14.85 -34.31
N VAL A 25 -5.50 14.36 -35.31
CA VAL A 25 -5.69 14.77 -36.71
C VAL A 25 -7.08 14.36 -37.21
N ALA A 26 -7.52 13.11 -36.97
CA ALA A 26 -8.82 12.62 -37.42
C ALA A 26 -9.99 13.37 -36.77
N ILE A 27 -9.91 13.66 -35.46
CA ILE A 27 -10.91 14.46 -34.75
C ILE A 27 -10.90 15.90 -35.25
N GLY A 28 -9.72 16.50 -35.43
CA GLY A 28 -9.56 17.84 -35.97
C GLY A 28 -10.15 17.99 -37.37
N GLU A 29 -9.85 17.05 -38.29
CA GLU A 29 -10.42 17.02 -39.63
C GLU A 29 -11.93 16.77 -39.62
N SER A 30 -12.42 15.87 -38.76
CA SER A 30 -13.87 15.58 -38.64
C SER A 30 -14.66 16.78 -38.12
N LEU A 31 -14.11 17.52 -37.14
CA LEU A 31 -14.72 18.73 -36.61
C LEU A 31 -14.66 19.88 -37.62
N LEU A 32 -13.55 20.04 -38.35
CA LEU A 32 -13.45 21.05 -39.42
C LEU A 32 -14.41 20.75 -40.58
N ALA A 33 -14.53 19.49 -40.99
CA ALA A 33 -15.43 19.07 -42.06
C ALA A 33 -16.90 19.35 -41.72
N ASN A 34 -17.27 19.28 -40.43
CA ASN A 34 -18.60 19.64 -39.95
C ASN A 34 -18.80 21.14 -39.75
N ALA A 35 -17.76 21.88 -39.37
CA ALA A 35 -17.85 23.31 -39.09
C ALA A 35 -17.80 24.17 -40.37
N ASP A 36 -17.05 23.76 -41.40
CA ASP A 36 -16.92 24.53 -42.64
C ASP A 36 -16.64 23.63 -43.87
N PRO A 37 -17.68 23.23 -44.64
CA PRO A 37 -17.56 22.25 -45.74
C PRO A 37 -16.71 22.70 -46.93
N HIS A 38 -16.40 24.01 -47.01
CA HIS A 38 -15.65 24.63 -48.11
C HIS A 38 -14.21 24.98 -47.74
N ALA A 39 -13.74 24.64 -46.53
CA ALA A 39 -12.37 24.88 -46.13
C ALA A 39 -11.39 24.02 -46.94
N THR A 40 -10.57 24.66 -47.76
CA THR A 40 -9.60 24.03 -48.67
C THR A 40 -8.66 23.10 -47.91
N LYS A 41 -8.57 21.84 -48.35
CA LYS A 41 -7.88 20.70 -47.69
C LYS A 41 -6.35 20.83 -47.56
N ASP A 42 -5.76 21.92 -48.02
CA ASP A 42 -4.35 22.18 -47.81
C ASP A 42 -4.18 23.02 -46.56
N SER A 43 -3.64 22.44 -45.49
CA SER A 43 -2.69 23.10 -44.61
C SER A 43 -2.52 22.30 -43.31
N ILE A 44 -1.61 21.32 -43.35
CA ILE A 44 -0.95 20.76 -42.15
C ILE A 44 -0.27 21.88 -41.32
N LEU A 45 -0.03 23.05 -41.90
CA LEU A 45 0.55 24.23 -41.25
C LEU A 45 -0.49 25.20 -40.64
N ARG A 46 -1.74 24.77 -40.46
CA ARG A 46 -2.80 25.63 -39.89
C ARG A 46 -2.42 25.98 -38.45
N PRO A 47 -2.31 27.27 -38.08
CA PRO A 47 -1.90 27.67 -36.73
C PRO A 47 -2.85 27.12 -35.66
N GLU A 48 -4.13 26.90 -35.99
CA GLU A 48 -5.13 26.30 -35.11
C GLU A 48 -4.80 24.83 -34.77
N LEU A 49 -4.22 24.10 -35.72
CA LEU A 49 -3.79 22.71 -35.51
C LEU A 49 -2.60 22.67 -34.53
N TRP A 50 -1.68 23.62 -34.64
CA TRP A 50 -0.54 23.76 -33.72
C TRP A 50 -0.98 24.11 -32.30
N VAL A 51 -2.03 24.94 -32.15
CA VAL A 51 -2.63 25.27 -30.85
C VAL A 51 -3.24 24.04 -30.18
N ALA A 52 -3.70 23.03 -30.94
CA ALA A 52 -4.18 21.76 -30.37
C ALA A 52 -3.04 20.74 -30.13
N ILE A 53 -2.07 20.65 -31.05
CA ILE A 53 -0.98 19.67 -30.98
C ILE A 53 0.00 19.99 -29.84
N VAL A 54 0.37 21.26 -29.65
CA VAL A 54 1.35 21.68 -28.64
C VAL A 54 0.91 21.30 -27.20
N PRO A 55 -0.30 21.64 -26.73
CA PRO A 55 -0.72 21.25 -25.38
C PRO A 55 -0.94 19.74 -25.24
N ALA A 56 -1.38 19.06 -26.31
CA ALA A 56 -1.52 17.60 -26.30
C ALA A 56 -0.15 16.90 -26.13
N LEU A 57 0.87 17.34 -26.87
CA LEU A 57 2.24 16.87 -26.69
C LEU A 57 2.81 17.24 -25.33
N GLY A 58 2.47 18.43 -24.79
CA GLY A 58 2.85 18.86 -23.44
C GLY A 58 2.28 17.94 -22.35
N LEU A 59 0.98 17.60 -22.45
CA LEU A 59 0.34 16.62 -21.56
C LEU A 59 0.97 15.24 -21.68
N PHE A 60 1.29 14.80 -22.90
CA PHE A 60 1.95 13.53 -23.12
C PHE A 60 3.35 13.49 -22.50
N ALA A 61 4.14 14.56 -22.67
CA ALA A 61 5.46 14.68 -22.05
C ALA A 61 5.36 14.69 -20.51
N ALA A 62 4.38 15.42 -19.95
CA ALA A 62 4.12 15.45 -18.51
C ALA A 62 3.72 14.07 -17.98
N ALA A 63 2.84 13.34 -18.67
CA ALA A 63 2.45 11.99 -18.32
C ALA A 63 3.62 11.00 -18.44
N TRP A 64 4.46 11.15 -19.46
CA TRP A 64 5.65 10.33 -19.64
C TRP A 64 6.66 10.52 -18.51
N VAL A 65 6.94 11.77 -18.13
CA VAL A 65 7.78 12.12 -16.98
C VAL A 65 7.15 11.61 -15.68
N ALA A 66 5.83 11.74 -15.51
CA ALA A 66 5.13 11.21 -14.33
C ALA A 66 5.19 9.68 -14.25
N ALA A 67 5.15 8.97 -15.39
CA ALA A 67 5.22 7.52 -15.44
C ALA A 67 6.64 6.97 -15.24
N HIS A 68 7.67 7.73 -15.60
CA HIS A 68 9.09 7.32 -15.49
C HIS A 68 9.81 7.97 -14.31
N ARG A 69 9.09 8.74 -13.48
CA ARG A 69 9.67 9.28 -12.25
C ARG A 69 10.11 8.10 -11.36
N PRO A 70 11.31 8.15 -10.75
CA PRO A 70 11.71 7.13 -9.79
C PRO A 70 10.72 7.16 -8.62
N ALA A 71 10.14 5.99 -8.30
CA ALA A 71 9.24 5.83 -7.16
C ALA A 71 9.92 6.39 -5.92
N LYS A 72 9.39 7.48 -5.39
CA LYS A 72 9.92 8.10 -4.17
C LYS A 72 9.09 7.56 -3.03
N ALA A 73 9.75 6.91 -2.08
CA ALA A 73 9.15 6.28 -0.90
C ALA A 73 8.23 7.21 -0.06
N ASP A 74 8.25 8.53 -0.29
CA ASP A 74 7.46 9.54 0.42
C ASP A 74 6.45 10.32 -0.46
N SER A 75 6.15 9.90 -1.70
CA SER A 75 5.14 10.60 -2.50
C SER A 75 3.73 10.31 -1.97
N LEU A 76 2.99 11.36 -1.57
CA LEU A 76 1.57 11.25 -1.17
C LEU A 76 0.68 10.58 -2.22
N LEU A 77 1.08 10.60 -3.49
CA LEU A 77 0.37 9.96 -4.61
C LEU A 77 0.74 8.48 -4.81
N GLU A 78 1.83 8.00 -4.19
CA GLU A 78 2.31 6.60 -4.27
C GLU A 78 2.14 5.85 -2.95
N ARG A 79 1.51 6.49 -1.95
CA ARG A 79 1.11 5.80 -0.73
C ARG A 79 0.14 4.71 -1.15
N GLU A 80 0.59 3.47 -1.04
CA GLU A 80 -0.22 2.28 -1.22
C GLU A 80 -1.36 2.34 -0.19
N VAL A 81 -2.50 2.89 -0.61
CA VAL A 81 -3.73 2.80 0.17
C VAL A 81 -4.22 1.39 -0.06
N VAL A 82 -3.73 0.49 0.79
CA VAL A 82 -4.27 -0.86 0.90
C VAL A 82 -5.68 -0.70 1.45
N ILE A 83 -6.65 -0.73 0.55
CA ILE A 83 -8.06 -0.83 0.89
C ILE A 83 -8.21 -2.28 1.34
N GLY A 84 -8.34 -2.51 2.65
CA GLY A 84 -8.57 -3.84 3.18
C GLY A 84 -9.74 -4.51 2.47
N ASP A 85 -9.63 -5.82 2.21
CA ASP A 85 -10.58 -6.64 1.44
C ASP A 85 -11.99 -6.75 2.05
N THR A 86 -12.28 -6.01 3.13
CA THR A 86 -13.60 -5.98 3.75
C THR A 86 -14.59 -5.14 2.95
N PRO A 87 -15.66 -5.74 2.40
CA PRO A 87 -16.71 -4.99 1.73
C PRO A 87 -17.39 -4.05 2.73
N PHE A 88 -17.73 -2.84 2.28
CA PHE A 88 -18.33 -1.77 3.11
C PHE A 88 -19.63 -2.18 3.84
N PHE A 89 -20.26 -3.28 3.41
CA PHE A 89 -21.48 -3.85 3.97
C PHE A 89 -21.29 -5.23 4.63
N ALA A 90 -20.06 -5.58 5.01
CA ALA A 90 -19.83 -6.80 5.79
C ALA A 90 -20.63 -6.75 7.10
N ALA A 91 -21.28 -7.87 7.43
CA ALA A 91 -21.94 -8.00 8.73
C ALA A 91 -20.90 -7.75 9.85
N PRO A 92 -21.29 -7.06 10.95
CA PRO A 92 -20.40 -6.87 12.07
C PRO A 92 -19.84 -8.23 12.50
N PRO A 93 -18.52 -8.34 12.65
CA PRO A 93 -17.90 -9.58 13.06
C PRO A 93 -18.48 -10.05 14.40
N ALA A 94 -18.59 -11.37 14.55
CA ALA A 94 -19.28 -11.96 15.70
C ALA A 94 -18.65 -11.49 17.02
N PRO A 95 -19.46 -11.15 18.03
CA PRO A 95 -18.94 -10.72 19.33
C PRO A 95 -18.08 -11.81 19.96
N ILE A 96 -16.98 -11.39 20.60
CA ILE A 96 -16.05 -12.29 21.28
C ILE A 96 -16.82 -13.05 22.38
N SER A 97 -16.67 -14.38 22.43
CA SER A 97 -17.35 -15.18 23.45
C SER A 97 -16.84 -14.80 24.84
N VAL A 98 -17.79 -14.58 25.77
CA VAL A 98 -17.51 -14.15 27.15
C VAL A 98 -16.58 -15.15 27.88
N GLN A 99 -16.62 -16.41 27.47
CA GLN A 99 -15.80 -17.51 28.01
C GLN A 99 -14.29 -17.25 27.87
N VAL A 100 -13.87 -16.44 26.91
CA VAL A 100 -12.47 -16.08 26.66
C VAL A 100 -11.94 -15.13 27.75
N ARG A 101 -12.83 -14.38 28.41
CA ARG A 101 -12.53 -13.47 29.53
C ARG A 101 -12.73 -14.11 30.90
N ASN A 102 -12.77 -15.44 30.97
CA ASN A 102 -12.87 -16.14 32.23
C ASN A 102 -11.53 -16.10 32.98
N GLY A 103 -11.61 -15.95 34.30
CA GLY A 103 -10.46 -15.95 35.19
C GLY A 103 -10.03 -14.56 35.66
N PRO A 104 -9.02 -14.50 36.54
CA PRO A 104 -8.45 -13.25 37.01
C PRO A 104 -7.71 -12.52 35.88
N LEU A 105 -7.69 -11.19 35.97
CA LEU A 105 -6.86 -10.38 35.09
C LEU A 105 -5.39 -10.66 35.39
N GLY A 106 -4.64 -11.04 34.35
CA GLY A 106 -3.19 -11.13 34.38
C GLY A 106 -2.52 -9.82 33.98
N THR A 107 -1.22 -9.92 33.81
CA THR A 107 -0.32 -8.87 33.36
C THR A 107 0.23 -9.19 31.98
N ILE A 108 0.86 -8.19 31.36
CA ILE A 108 1.52 -8.36 30.06
C ILE A 108 2.66 -9.40 30.14
N ASP A 109 3.28 -9.55 31.31
CA ASP A 109 4.39 -10.49 31.52
C ASP A 109 3.93 -11.96 31.51
N ASP A 110 2.62 -12.21 31.62
CA ASP A 110 2.05 -13.56 31.54
C ASP A 110 1.87 -14.05 30.10
N ILE A 111 1.99 -13.14 29.12
CA ILE A 111 1.83 -13.47 27.70
C ILE A 111 3.02 -14.30 27.25
N GLY A 112 2.72 -15.49 26.73
CA GLY A 112 3.70 -16.44 26.21
C GLY A 112 3.32 -16.97 24.83
N GLU A 113 4.14 -17.89 24.32
CA GLU A 113 3.81 -18.64 23.12
C GLU A 113 2.49 -19.42 23.28
N GLY A 114 1.69 -19.46 22.22
CA GLY A 114 0.40 -20.14 22.20
C GLY A 114 -0.77 -19.31 22.73
N TYR A 115 -0.55 -18.07 23.19
CA TYR A 115 -1.64 -17.14 23.49
C TYR A 115 -2.43 -16.79 22.24
N THR A 116 -3.74 -16.67 22.37
CA THR A 116 -4.60 -16.16 21.31
C THR A 116 -4.85 -14.67 21.55
N LEU A 117 -4.52 -13.87 20.54
CA LEU A 117 -4.72 -12.43 20.54
C LEU A 117 -6.08 -12.13 19.95
N TYR A 118 -6.89 -11.39 20.70
CA TYR A 118 -8.23 -10.97 20.31
C TYR A 118 -8.24 -9.48 20.04
N ALA A 119 -8.61 -9.10 18.82
CA ALA A 119 -9.01 -7.73 18.53
C ALA A 119 -10.47 -7.51 18.94
N GLN A 120 -10.96 -6.28 18.88
CA GLN A 120 -12.35 -5.94 19.26
C GLN A 120 -13.41 -6.75 18.48
N ASN A 121 -13.06 -7.21 17.28
CA ASN A 121 -13.91 -7.98 16.38
C ASN A 121 -13.75 -9.50 16.48
N GLY A 122 -12.82 -10.03 17.28
CA GLY A 122 -12.63 -11.48 17.34
C GLY A 122 -11.17 -11.91 17.50
N ALA A 123 -10.96 -13.22 17.39
CA ALA A 123 -9.62 -13.80 17.40
C ALA A 123 -8.85 -13.34 16.15
N LEU A 124 -7.71 -12.70 16.38
CA LEU A 124 -6.88 -12.09 15.34
C LEU A 124 -5.68 -12.98 15.00
N ALA A 125 -4.95 -13.43 16.02
CA ALA A 125 -3.66 -14.08 15.81
C ALA A 125 -3.29 -15.01 16.98
N ARG A 126 -2.32 -15.89 16.77
CA ARG A 126 -1.71 -16.73 17.82
C ARG A 126 -0.25 -16.35 18.01
N VAL A 127 0.17 -16.09 19.24
CA VAL A 127 1.56 -15.75 19.57
C VAL A 127 2.45 -16.96 19.30
N VAL A 128 3.50 -16.74 18.51
CA VAL A 128 4.51 -17.73 18.14
C VAL A 128 5.82 -17.47 18.87
N GLY A 129 6.13 -16.21 19.17
CA GLY A 129 7.35 -15.84 19.89
C GLY A 129 7.28 -14.42 20.43
N ILE A 130 8.23 -14.10 21.32
CA ILE A 130 8.35 -12.78 21.94
C ILE A 130 9.72 -12.21 21.60
N VAL A 131 9.71 -10.98 21.10
CA VAL A 131 10.93 -10.21 20.85
C VAL A 131 11.05 -9.14 21.92
N PRO A 132 12.08 -9.19 22.78
CA PRO A 132 12.29 -8.19 23.81
C PRO A 132 12.55 -6.83 23.18
N GLY A 133 12.04 -5.79 23.83
CA GLY A 133 12.17 -4.43 23.34
C GLY A 133 13.59 -3.88 23.43
N SER A 134 13.82 -2.79 22.70
CA SER A 134 15.05 -2.02 22.75
C SER A 134 14.73 -0.52 22.89
N THR A 135 15.75 0.30 22.95
CA THR A 135 15.59 1.75 22.92
C THR A 135 15.84 2.23 21.49
N GLU A 136 14.80 2.74 20.83
CA GLU A 136 14.89 3.26 19.46
C GLU A 136 14.50 4.75 19.46
N ASN A 137 15.38 5.59 18.90
CA ASN A 137 15.17 7.04 18.83
C ASN A 137 14.81 7.71 20.18
N GLY A 138 15.40 7.23 21.29
CA GLY A 138 15.16 7.75 22.64
C GLY A 138 13.83 7.33 23.28
N ARG A 139 13.06 6.46 22.63
CA ARG A 139 11.84 5.85 23.20
C ARG A 139 12.13 4.39 23.55
N THR A 140 11.82 4.02 24.79
CA THR A 140 11.89 2.63 25.24
C THR A 140 10.57 1.95 24.90
N PHE A 141 10.62 0.87 24.12
CA PHE A 141 9.46 0.00 23.88
C PHE A 141 9.67 -1.33 24.61
N ARG A 142 8.60 -1.97 25.07
CA ARG A 142 8.70 -3.22 25.84
C ARG A 142 9.03 -4.42 24.96
N GLY A 143 8.68 -4.36 23.68
CA GLY A 143 8.97 -5.40 22.71
C GLY A 143 7.80 -5.64 21.76
N PHE A 144 7.93 -6.69 20.96
CA PHE A 144 6.91 -7.15 20.03
C PHE A 144 6.58 -8.61 20.28
N MET A 145 5.30 -8.93 20.23
CA MET A 145 4.80 -10.28 20.08
C MET A 145 4.81 -10.62 18.59
N TYR A 146 5.58 -11.65 18.22
CA TYR A 146 5.50 -12.23 16.89
C TYR A 146 4.36 -13.24 16.88
N ALA A 147 3.34 -12.97 16.05
CA ALA A 147 2.12 -13.75 16.02
C ALA A 147 1.77 -14.17 14.59
N ASN A 148 1.13 -15.33 14.46
CA ASN A 148 0.58 -15.82 13.20
C ASN A 148 -0.90 -15.47 13.12
N GLY A 149 -1.30 -14.78 12.05
CA GLY A 149 -2.69 -14.39 11.81
C GLY A 149 -3.64 -15.59 11.71
N LEU A 150 -4.86 -15.39 12.19
CA LEU A 150 -5.97 -16.34 12.09
C LEU A 150 -7.09 -15.74 11.23
N TYR A 151 -7.93 -16.59 10.65
CA TYR A 151 -9.18 -16.21 9.97
C TYR A 151 -9.04 -15.13 8.88
N GLY A 152 -7.94 -15.15 8.12
CA GLY A 152 -7.69 -14.20 7.03
C GLY A 152 -6.82 -12.99 7.41
N ALA A 153 -6.37 -12.89 8.67
CA ALA A 153 -5.32 -11.95 9.04
C ALA A 153 -3.97 -12.35 8.42
N SER A 154 -3.04 -11.40 8.28
CA SER A 154 -1.71 -11.64 7.71
C SER A 154 -0.96 -12.75 8.45
N GLU A 155 -0.24 -13.61 7.72
CA GLU A 155 0.50 -14.76 8.28
C GLU A 155 1.55 -14.36 9.32
N GLN A 156 2.07 -13.13 9.24
CA GLN A 156 3.08 -12.62 10.14
C GLN A 156 2.64 -11.25 10.67
N LEU A 157 2.52 -11.16 11.99
CA LEU A 157 2.15 -9.95 12.69
C LEU A 157 3.17 -9.64 13.79
N TRP A 158 3.61 -8.38 13.81
CA TRP A 158 4.53 -7.81 14.79
C TRP A 158 3.74 -6.86 15.68
N ILE A 159 3.21 -7.38 16.78
CA ILE A 159 2.24 -6.67 17.62
C ILE A 159 2.95 -6.13 18.86
N PRO A 160 2.99 -4.81 19.08
CA PRO A 160 3.64 -4.24 20.26
C PRO A 160 2.89 -4.63 21.53
N PHE A 161 3.61 -4.84 22.63
CA PHE A 161 3.00 -5.13 23.94
C PHE A 161 2.09 -4.00 24.42
N GLU A 162 2.35 -2.77 23.99
CA GLU A 162 1.57 -1.58 24.27
C GLU A 162 0.16 -1.62 23.66
N ALA A 163 -0.08 -2.48 22.67
CA ALA A 163 -1.41 -2.68 22.10
C ALA A 163 -2.32 -3.55 22.97
N VAL A 164 -1.78 -4.25 23.96
CA VAL A 164 -2.54 -5.14 24.85
C VAL A 164 -3.19 -4.32 25.97
N PHE A 165 -4.51 -4.46 26.14
CA PHE A 165 -5.23 -3.81 27.24
C PHE A 165 -5.69 -4.75 28.34
N ALA A 166 -5.82 -6.06 28.06
CA ALA A 166 -6.20 -7.06 29.06
C ALA A 166 -5.60 -8.42 28.73
N VAL A 167 -5.21 -9.17 29.77
CA VAL A 167 -4.66 -10.52 29.66
C VAL A 167 -5.42 -11.44 30.61
N TYR A 168 -5.74 -12.64 30.12
CA TYR A 168 -6.41 -13.70 30.87
C TYR A 168 -5.55 -14.97 30.77
N PRO A 169 -4.68 -15.22 31.77
CA PRO A 169 -3.73 -16.33 31.72
C PRO A 169 -4.39 -17.71 31.70
N GLU A 170 -5.49 -17.89 32.42
CA GLU A 170 -6.20 -19.17 32.51
C GLU A 170 -6.72 -19.65 31.14
N THR A 171 -7.21 -18.73 30.31
CA THR A 171 -7.71 -19.01 28.97
C THR A 171 -6.65 -18.83 27.88
N LYS A 172 -5.43 -18.40 28.25
CA LYS A 172 -4.36 -17.99 27.33
C LYS A 172 -4.83 -16.97 26.29
N SER A 173 -5.57 -15.97 26.77
CA SER A 173 -6.16 -14.94 25.91
C SER A 173 -5.59 -13.58 26.24
N ALA A 174 -5.19 -12.81 25.22
CA ALA A 174 -4.84 -11.41 25.38
C ALA A 174 -5.70 -10.56 24.43
N PHE A 175 -6.13 -9.41 24.90
CA PHE A 175 -7.03 -8.53 24.17
C PHE A 175 -6.32 -7.25 23.75
N LEU A 176 -6.49 -6.90 22.49
CA LEU A 176 -5.85 -5.77 21.84
C LEU A 176 -6.81 -4.59 21.73
N ALA A 177 -6.29 -3.38 21.92
CA ALA A 177 -7.04 -2.13 21.84
C ALA A 177 -7.29 -1.66 20.39
N ILE A 178 -7.45 -2.61 19.46
CA ILE A 178 -7.62 -2.35 18.02
C ILE A 178 -8.77 -3.17 17.46
N LYS A 179 -9.27 -2.77 16.29
CA LYS A 179 -10.09 -3.65 15.44
C LYS A 179 -9.20 -4.45 14.52
N GLY A 180 -9.55 -5.70 14.22
CA GLY A 180 -8.68 -6.63 13.51
C GLY A 180 -8.38 -6.25 12.05
N ASP A 181 -9.20 -5.39 11.45
CA ASP A 181 -8.97 -4.76 10.13
C ASP A 181 -7.94 -3.61 10.18
N GLU A 182 -7.56 -3.14 11.37
CA GLU A 182 -6.62 -2.03 11.53
C GLU A 182 -5.15 -2.48 11.57
N THR A 183 -4.85 -3.80 11.54
CA THR A 183 -3.47 -4.29 11.66
C THR A 183 -2.54 -3.76 10.56
N GLU A 184 -3.08 -3.52 9.37
CA GLU A 184 -2.35 -2.95 8.24
C GLU A 184 -2.14 -1.45 8.40
N HIS A 185 -3.13 -0.74 8.93
CA HIS A 185 -3.04 0.68 9.25
C HIS A 185 -1.89 0.96 10.24
N TYR A 186 -1.73 0.07 11.23
CA TYR A 186 -0.64 0.15 12.20
C TYR A 186 0.69 -0.42 11.68
N GLY A 187 0.72 -0.98 10.47
CA GLY A 187 1.93 -1.55 9.87
C GLY A 187 2.43 -2.84 10.54
N TRP A 188 1.58 -3.54 11.31
CA TRP A 188 2.00 -4.75 12.03
C TRP A 188 2.30 -5.93 11.13
N SER A 189 1.88 -5.88 9.86
CA SER A 189 2.26 -6.85 8.84
C SER A 189 3.72 -6.71 8.37
N ARG A 190 4.41 -5.63 8.77
CA ARG A 190 5.80 -5.37 8.42
C ARG A 190 6.69 -5.50 9.66
N MET A 191 7.87 -6.07 9.45
CA MET A 191 8.90 -6.14 10.49
C MET A 191 9.33 -4.74 10.91
N PRO A 192 9.42 -4.44 12.23
CA PRO A 192 9.85 -3.15 12.74
C PRO A 192 11.23 -2.75 12.24
N ASP A 193 11.45 -1.44 12.03
CA ASP A 193 12.70 -0.91 11.50
C ASP A 193 13.92 -1.21 12.39
N SER A 194 13.75 -1.25 13.72
CA SER A 194 14.81 -1.67 14.67
C SER A 194 15.33 -3.09 14.42
N MET A 195 14.55 -3.93 13.76
CA MET A 195 14.97 -5.29 13.41
C MET A 195 15.43 -5.41 11.95
N ARG A 196 15.25 -4.37 11.13
CA ARG A 196 15.83 -4.32 9.78
C ARG A 196 17.33 -4.12 9.93
N ARG A 197 18.11 -5.11 9.49
CA ARG A 197 19.56 -4.94 9.35
C ARG A 197 19.83 -3.90 8.26
N THR A 198 20.02 -2.64 8.63
CA THR A 198 20.57 -1.65 7.71
C THR A 198 21.98 -2.12 7.32
N PRO A 199 22.29 -2.28 6.02
CA PRO A 199 23.67 -2.53 5.60
C PRO A 199 24.54 -1.40 6.15
N ARG A 200 25.54 -1.73 6.95
CA ARG A 200 26.53 -0.76 7.42
C ARG A 200 27.09 -0.07 6.17
N PRO A 201 26.98 1.27 6.02
CA PRO A 201 27.64 1.94 4.91
C PRO A 201 29.11 1.57 5.00
N ALA A 202 29.66 1.03 3.92
CA ALA A 202 31.07 0.71 3.84
C ALA A 202 31.83 1.98 4.25
N ALA A 203 32.59 1.89 5.34
CA ALA A 203 33.43 2.99 5.78
C ALA A 203 34.35 3.31 4.60
N LEU A 204 34.18 4.50 4.02
CA LEU A 204 35.12 5.04 3.05
C LEU A 204 36.46 5.16 3.78
N GLN A 205 37.39 4.28 3.41
CA GLN A 205 38.82 4.47 3.68
C GLN A 205 39.41 5.40 2.61
#